data_AF-A0A4R5UWM6-F1
#
_entry.id   AF-A0A4R5UWM6-F1
#
_cell.length_a   1.000
_cell.length_b   1.000
_cell.length_c   1.000
_cell.angle_alpha   90.00
_cell.angle_beta   90.00
_cell.angle_gamma   90.00
#
_symmetry.space_group_name_H-M   'P 1'
#
loop_
_entity.id
_entity.type
_entity.pdbx_description
1 polymer ?
#
loop_
_entity_poly.entity_id
_entity_poly.type
_entity_poly.pdbx_seq_one_letter_code
_entity_poly.pdbx_strand_id
1 'polypeptide(L)'
;MVNFLVEEWEESFARQFEKRTASFLELLEDFPEIGTVVNKTKKIRGFQLTKQTRIYYRIKGEQILVLTFFDVRQDPDRIGF
;
A
#
# COMPACT_ATOMS: atom_id res chain seq x y z
N MET A 1 16.21 8.88 27.56
CA MET A 1 14.74 8.88 27.59
C MET A 1 14.22 9.12 26.19
N VAL A 2 13.89 8.04 25.47
CA VAL A 2 13.11 8.06 24.22
C VAL A 2 12.14 6.90 24.33
N ASN A 3 11.09 7.10 25.13
CA ASN A 3 9.94 6.20 25.24
C ASN A 3 8.77 6.88 24.56
N PHE A 4 8.68 6.89 23.22
CA PHE A 4 7.41 7.18 22.56
C PHE A 4 7.43 6.54 21.16
N LEU A 5 6.37 5.78 20.87
CA LEU A 5 5.86 5.38 19.53
C LEU A 5 6.05 3.94 19.03
N VAL A 6 6.47 2.97 19.84
CA VAL A 6 6.50 1.55 19.38
C VAL A 6 5.41 0.66 20.02
N GLU A 7 4.74 1.09 21.09
CA GLU A 7 4.10 0.12 22.00
C GLU A 7 2.61 -0.19 21.82
N GLU A 8 1.87 0.35 20.86
CA GLU A 8 0.43 0.02 20.77
C GLU A 8 -0.14 0.05 19.35
N TRP A 9 0.51 -0.66 18.43
CA TRP A 9 -0.31 -1.31 17.40
C TRP A 9 -0.85 -2.57 18.05
N GLU A 10 -2.16 -2.60 18.34
CA GLU A 10 -2.81 -3.81 18.80
C GLU A 10 -2.32 -4.96 17.91
N GLU A 11 -1.76 -5.99 18.51
CA GLU A 11 -1.16 -7.13 17.80
C GLU A 11 -2.16 -7.74 16.77
N SER A 12 -3.45 -7.58 17.06
CA SER A 12 -4.59 -7.90 16.19
C SER A 12 -4.59 -7.10 14.87
N PHE A 13 -4.25 -5.81 14.89
CA PHE A 13 -4.22 -4.94 13.72
C PHE A 13 -3.03 -5.26 12.83
N ALA A 14 -1.84 -5.44 13.42
CA ALA A 14 -0.63 -5.81 12.68
C ALA A 14 -0.84 -7.15 11.93
N ARG A 15 -1.38 -8.17 12.61
CA ARG A 15 -1.69 -9.48 12.00
C ARG A 15 -2.76 -9.37 10.90
N GLN A 16 -3.80 -8.56 11.09
CA GLN A 16 -4.82 -8.35 10.06
C GLN A 16 -4.26 -7.60 8.85
N PHE A 17 -3.38 -6.63 9.08
CA PHE A 17 -2.72 -5.90 8.01
C PHE A 17 -1.80 -6.80 7.20
N GLU A 18 -0.99 -7.62 7.86
CA GLU A 18 -0.14 -8.64 7.23
C GLU A 18 -0.98 -9.59 6.36
N LYS A 19 -2.04 -10.17 6.93
CA LYS A 19 -2.92 -11.10 6.20
C LYS A 19 -3.56 -10.46 4.96
N ARG A 20 -4.06 -9.23 5.09
CA ARG A 20 -4.65 -8.49 3.95
C ARG A 20 -3.61 -8.18 2.88
N THR A 21 -2.39 -7.83 3.30
CA THR A 21 -1.29 -7.54 2.39
C THR A 21 -0.91 -8.80 1.61
N ALA A 22 -0.74 -9.94 2.29
CA ALA A 22 -0.43 -11.22 1.64
C ALA A 22 -1.49 -11.60 0.59
N SER A 23 -2.77 -11.61 0.97
CA SER A 23 -3.86 -11.94 0.02
C SER A 23 -3.96 -10.94 -1.13
N PHE A 24 -3.63 -9.66 -0.89
CA PHE A 24 -3.57 -8.67 -1.97
C PHE A 24 -2.39 -8.93 -2.92
N LEU A 25 -1.22 -9.32 -2.41
CA LEU A 25 -0.05 -9.62 -3.24
C LEU A 25 -0.29 -10.85 -4.12
N GLU A 26 -0.96 -11.89 -3.60
CA GLU A 26 -1.40 -13.05 -4.40
C GLU A 26 -2.32 -12.60 -5.55
N LEU A 27 -3.35 -11.79 -5.25
CA LEU A 27 -4.25 -11.25 -6.29
C LEU A 27 -3.51 -10.37 -7.29
N LEU A 28 -2.49 -9.63 -6.82
CA LEU A 28 -1.72 -8.72 -7.64
C LEU A 28 -0.80 -9.46 -8.63
N GLU A 29 -0.32 -10.65 -8.27
CA GLU A 29 0.43 -11.52 -9.16
C GLU A 29 -0.43 -12.01 -10.33
N ASP A 30 -1.65 -12.47 -10.03
CA ASP A 30 -2.61 -12.94 -11.05
C ASP A 30 -3.18 -11.79 -11.90
N PHE A 31 -3.42 -10.64 -11.27
CA PHE A 31 -4.04 -9.49 -11.91
C PHE A 31 -3.26 -8.19 -11.63
N PRO A 32 -2.12 -7.97 -12.30
CA PRO A 32 -1.27 -6.81 -12.07
C PRO A 32 -1.97 -5.46 -12.34
N GLU A 33 -3.08 -5.47 -13.08
CA GLU A 33 -3.79 -4.26 -13.52
C GLU A 33 -4.98 -3.84 -12.63
N ILE A 34 -5.27 -4.57 -11.55
CA ILE A 34 -6.43 -4.31 -10.66
C ILE A 34 -6.43 -2.93 -10.00
N GLY A 35 -5.25 -2.30 -9.90
CA GLY A 35 -5.10 -0.97 -9.34
C GLY A 35 -5.49 0.12 -10.34
N THR A 36 -6.14 1.17 -9.83
CA THR A 36 -6.46 2.37 -10.60
C THR A 36 -5.19 3.08 -11.01
N VAL A 37 -5.08 3.53 -12.26
CA VAL A 37 -3.95 4.36 -12.70
C VAL A 37 -4.02 5.74 -12.05
N VAL A 38 -3.04 6.05 -11.20
CA VAL A 38 -2.95 7.32 -10.46
C VAL A 38 -2.03 8.30 -11.19
N ASN A 39 -0.98 7.81 -11.84
CA ASN A 39 -0.11 8.62 -12.68
C ASN A 39 0.23 7.85 -13.96
N LYS A 40 -0.36 8.27 -15.09
CA LYS A 40 -0.17 7.62 -16.40
C LYS A 40 1.27 7.69 -16.88
N THR A 41 1.91 8.87 -16.76
CA THR A 41 3.29 9.10 -17.21
C THR A 41 4.29 8.25 -16.45
N LYS A 42 4.14 8.15 -15.12
CA LYS A 42 4.99 7.34 -14.25
C LYS A 42 4.55 5.87 -14.17
N LYS A 43 3.46 5.49 -14.85
CA LYS A 43 2.81 4.17 -14.81
C LYS A 43 2.51 3.68 -13.39
N ILE A 44 2.09 4.59 -12.51
CA ILE A 44 1.77 4.28 -11.11
C ILE A 44 0.31 3.90 -11.01
N ARG A 45 0.06 2.75 -10.39
CA ARG A 45 -1.26 2.26 -10.00
C ARG A 45 -1.40 2.36 -8.49
N GLY A 46 -2.63 2.59 -8.04
CA GLY A 46 -2.98 2.69 -6.63
C GLY A 46 -4.18 1.81 -6.31
N PHE A 47 -4.13 1.11 -5.18
CA PHE A 47 -5.19 0.22 -4.71
C PHE A 47 -5.47 0.46 -3.22
N GLN A 48 -6.75 0.52 -2.85
CA GLN A 48 -7.14 0.72 -1.45
C GLN A 48 -7.09 -0.62 -0.71
N LEU A 49 -6.06 -0.84 0.11
CA LEU A 49 -5.84 -2.10 0.82
C LEU A 49 -6.72 -2.22 2.08
N THR A 50 -6.78 -1.13 2.84
CA THR A 50 -7.63 -1.00 4.03
C THR A 50 -8.28 0.38 4.01
N LYS A 51 -9.21 0.68 4.93
CA LYS A 51 -9.80 2.04 5.03
C LYS A 51 -8.74 3.13 5.29
N GLN A 52 -7.61 2.76 5.88
CA GLN A 52 -6.54 3.66 6.30
C GLN A 52 -5.27 3.51 5.46
N THR A 53 -5.17 2.51 4.58
CA THR A 53 -3.94 2.26 3.81
C THR A 53 -4.23 2.09 2.34
N ARG A 54 -3.49 2.83 1.52
CA ARG A 54 -3.46 2.70 0.07
C ARG A 54 -2.08 2.24 -0.38
N ILE A 55 -2.01 1.21 -1.21
CA ILE A 55 -0.75 0.75 -1.80
C ILE A 55 -0.57 1.40 -3.17
N TYR A 56 0.66 1.79 -3.47
CA TYR A 56 1.08 2.26 -4.79
C TYR A 56 2.13 1.32 -5.36
N TYR A 57 1.98 0.98 -6.63
CA TYR A 57 2.89 0.08 -7.32
C TYR A 57 2.95 0.41 -8.81
N ARG A 58 3.89 -0.21 -9.53
CA ARG A 58 3.95 -0.16 -10.99
C ARG A 58 4.36 -1.51 -11.57
N ILE A 59 3.96 -1.75 -12.80
CA ILE A 59 4.36 -2.94 -13.57
C ILE A 59 5.57 -2.55 -14.44
N LYS A 60 6.63 -3.35 -14.39
CA LYS A 60 7.84 -3.17 -15.20
C LYS A 60 8.23 -4.52 -15.82
N GLY A 61 7.83 -4.74 -17.07
CA GLY A 61 8.00 -6.04 -17.72
C GLY A 61 7.18 -7.08 -16.96
N GLU A 62 7.82 -8.17 -16.56
CA GLU A 62 7.22 -9.27 -15.79
C GLU A 62 7.29 -9.06 -14.27
N GLN A 63 7.70 -7.87 -13.82
CA GLN A 63 7.87 -7.57 -12.40
C GLN A 63 6.87 -6.52 -11.93
N ILE A 64 6.40 -6.69 -10.70
CA ILE A 64 5.58 -5.70 -10.00
C ILE A 64 6.44 -5.05 -8.92
N LEU A 65 6.61 -3.74 -9.00
CA LEU A 65 7.36 -2.97 -8.00
C LEU A 65 6.38 -2.24 -7.10
N VAL A 66 6.28 -2.68 -5.84
CA VAL A 66 5.60 -1.95 -4.78
C VAL A 66 6.42 -0.72 -4.43
N LEU A 67 5.82 0.46 -4.57
CA LEU A 67 6.49 1.74 -4.31
C LEU A 67 6.33 2.16 -2.85
N THR A 68 5.11 2.05 -2.30
CA THR A 68 4.84 2.41 -0.90
C THR A 68 3.46 1.93 -0.44
N PHE A 69 3.32 1.77 0.88
CA PHE A 69 2.04 1.73 1.58
C PHE A 69 1.82 3.09 2.25
N PHE A 70 0.81 3.82 1.78
CA PHE A 70 0.50 5.16 2.25
C PHE A 70 -0.66 5.12 3.24
N ASP A 71 -0.48 5.70 4.43
CA ASP A 71 -1.57 5.89 5.40
C ASP A 71 -2.42 7.10 4.98
N VAL A 72 -3.67 6.87 4.57
CA VAL A 72 -4.57 7.93 4.08
C VAL A 72 -5.08 8.85 5.19
N ARG A 73 -4.76 8.58 6.47
CA ARG A 73 -5.00 9.51 7.58
C ARG A 73 -3.95 10.60 7.66
N GLN A 74 -2.77 10.38 7.08
CA GLN A 74 -1.80 11.46 6.87
C GLN A 74 -2.33 12.37 5.76
N ASP A 75 -2.30 13.68 6.03
CA ASP A 75 -2.80 14.79 5.20
C ASP A 75 -2.96 14.44 3.70
N PRO A 76 -4.19 14.49 3.12
CA PRO A 76 -4.46 14.05 1.75
C PRO A 76 -3.63 14.77 0.66
N ASP A 77 -3.09 15.94 0.97
CA ASP A 77 -2.26 16.75 0.05
C ASP A 77 -0.77 16.38 0.06
N ARG A 78 -0.34 15.41 0.88
CA ARG A 78 1.09 15.10 1.07
C ARG A 78 1.68 14.12 0.04
N ILE A 79 0.87 13.59 -0.86
CA ILE A 79 1.35 12.64 -1.87
C ILE A 79 1.87 13.40 -3.10
N GLY A 80 3.14 13.81 -3.05
CA GLY A 80 3.85 14.40 -4.18
C GLY A 80 4.28 13.34 -5.18
N PHE A 81 3.44 13.03 -6.17
CA PHE A 81 3.83 12.28 -7.37
C PHE A 81 3.87 13.17 -8.60
#